data_AF-A0A142EMK5-F1
#
_entry.id   AF-A0A142EMK5-F1
#
_cell.length_a   1.000
_cell.length_b   1.000
_cell.length_c   1.000
_cell.angle_alpha   90.00
_cell.angle_beta   90.00
_cell.angle_gamma   90.00
#
_symmetry.space_group_name_H-M   'P 1'
#
loop_
_entity.id
_entity.type
_entity.pdbx_description
1 polymer ?
#
loop_
_entity_poly.entity_id
_entity_poly.type
_entity_poly.pdbx_seq_one_letter_code
_entity_poly.pdbx_strand_id
1 'polypeptide(L)' 'MEVIFVLIGVSLVLAITFLILFFKAMKDGQFDDGYTPSVRILFENQPKKSNKDQPKQSKSYE' A
#
# COMPACT_ATOMS: atom_id res chain seq x y z
N MET A 1 -26.86 29.77 23.05
CA MET A 1 -26.02 30.13 21.88
C MET A 1 -24.56 29.71 22.09
N GLU A 2 -24.03 29.79 23.31
CA GLU A 2 -22.65 29.33 23.63
C GLU A 2 -22.38 27.85 23.33
N VAL A 3 -23.36 26.97 23.58
CA VAL A 3 -23.24 25.52 23.33
C VAL A 3 -22.95 25.21 21.85
N ILE A 4 -23.45 26.03 20.93
CA ILE A 4 -23.24 25.83 19.48
C ILE A 4 -21.76 26.03 19.14
N PHE A 5 -21.07 27.00 19.75
CA PHE A 5 -19.65 27.22 19.51
C PHE A 5 -18.80 26.05 20.01
N VAL A 6 -19.15 25.45 21.16
CA VAL A 6 -18.48 24.26 21.68
C VAL A 6 -18.68 23.06 20.74
N LEU A 7 -19.90 22.84 20.27
CA LEU A 7 -20.22 21.74 19.34
C LEU A 7 -19.49 21.89 18.00
N ILE A 8 -19.39 23.11 17.47
CA ILE A 8 -18.62 23.40 16.26
C ILE A 8 -17.14 23.07 16.48
N GLY A 9 -16.56 23.47 17.61
CA GLY A 9 -15.17 23.17 17.95
C GLY A 9 -14.89 21.67 18.03
N VAL A 10 -15.74 20.92 18.75
CA VAL A 10 -15.61 19.46 18.87
C VAL A 10 -15.75 18.76 17.52
N SER A 11 -16.70 19.19 16.69
CA SER A 11 -16.90 18.65 15.34
C SER A 11 -15.69 18.87 14.44
N LEU A 12 -15.11 20.07 14.46
CA LEU A 12 -13.89 20.41 13.73
C LEU A 12 -12.69 19.55 14.16
N VAL A 13 -12.50 19.38 15.47
CA VAL A 13 -11.42 18.54 16.01
C VAL A 13 -11.59 17.09 15.58
N LEU A 14 -12.80 16.54 15.65
CA LEU A 14 -13.09 15.20 15.15
C LEU A 14 -12.80 15.08 13.65
N ALA A 15 -13.27 16.02 12.82
CA ALA A 15 -13.06 16.01 11.38
C ALA A 15 -11.56 16.03 11.02
N ILE A 16 -10.77 16.89 11.66
CA ILE A 16 -9.32 16.98 11.44
C ILE A 16 -8.63 15.68 11.88
N THR A 17 -9.03 15.11 13.01
CA THR A 17 -8.46 13.85 13.51
C THR A 17 -8.71 12.71 12.52
N PHE A 18 -9.94 12.57 12.03
CA PHE A 18 -10.27 11.58 11.01
C PHE A 18 -9.51 11.80 9.71
N LEU A 19 -9.33 13.06 9.29
CA LEU A 19 -8.57 13.38 8.09
C LEU A 19 -7.09 12.99 8.20
N ILE A 20 -6.45 13.27 9.34
CA ILE A 20 -5.05 12.88 9.59
C ILE A 20 -4.91 11.36 9.61
N LEU A 21 -5.83 10.66 10.28
CA LEU A 21 -5.85 9.20 10.31
C LEU A 21 -6.06 8.61 8.91
N PHE A 22 -6.93 9.21 8.10
CA PHE A 22 -7.16 8.80 6.72
C PHE A 22 -5.88 8.87 5.88
N PHE A 23 -5.15 9.99 5.92
CA PHE A 23 -3.88 10.10 5.20
C PHE A 23 -2.81 9.15 5.74
N LYS A 24 -2.76 8.95 7.06
CA LYS A 24 -1.84 7.98 7.68
C LYS A 24 -2.13 6.55 7.21
N ALA A 25 -3.39 6.15 7.13
CA ALA A 25 -3.81 4.85 6.65
C ALA A 25 -3.53 4.66 5.14
N MET A 26 -3.78 5.69 4.33
CA MET A 26 -3.45 5.67 2.90
C MET A 26 -1.94 5.56 2.64
N LYS A 27 -1.10 6.08 3.53
CA LYS A 27 0.36 5.94 3.39
C LYS A 27 0.87 4.53 3.72
N ASP A 28 0.05 3.69 4.33
CA ASP A 28 0.47 2.40 4.86
C ASP A 28 0.54 1.34 3.76
N GLY A 29 1.58 1.44 2.90
CA GLY A 29 2.19 0.38 2.08
C GLY A 29 1.30 -0.49 1.17
N GLN A 30 -0.02 -0.34 1.21
CA GLN A 30 -0.99 -1.27 0.62
C GLN A 30 -1.01 -1.19 -0.92
N PHE A 31 -0.30 -0.22 -1.48
CA PHE A 31 -0.13 -0.01 -2.91
C PHE A 31 1.10 -0.73 -3.49
N ASP A 32 1.87 -1.47 -2.68
CA ASP A 32 3.04 -2.24 -3.18
C ASP A 32 2.64 -3.42 -4.07
N ASP A 33 1.38 -3.86 -4.05
CA ASP A 33 0.81 -4.84 -4.99
C ASP A 33 0.38 -4.20 -6.33
N GLY A 34 1.02 -3.10 -6.74
CA GLY A 34 0.79 -2.42 -8.03
C GLY A 34 1.25 -3.22 -9.26
N TYR A 35 2.01 -4.31 -9.06
CA TYR A 35 2.44 -5.21 -10.14
C TYR A 35 1.59 -6.48 -10.15
N THR A 36 0.54 -6.46 -10.96
CA THR A 36 -0.39 -7.58 -11.13
C THR A 36 0.35 -8.84 -11.61
N PRO A 37 -0.02 -10.04 -11.11
CA PRO A 37 0.61 -11.31 -11.51
C PRO A 37 0.65 -11.52 -13.03
N SER A 38 -0.37 -11.07 -13.73
CA SER A 38 -0.48 -11.15 -15.19
C SER A 38 0.63 -10.36 -15.91
N VAL A 39 1.02 -9.19 -15.41
CA VAL A 39 2.10 -8.38 -16.00
C VAL A 39 3.45 -9.01 -15.71
N ARG A 40 3.64 -9.48 -14.47
CA ARG A 40 4.86 -10.17 -14.04
C ARG A 40 5.17 -11.39 -14.93
N ILE A 41 4.17 -12.24 -15.18
CA ILE A 41 4.32 -13.47 -15.97
C ILE A 41 4.67 -13.18 -17.45
N LEU A 42 4.24 -12.05 -18.03
CA LEU A 42 4.58 -11.68 -19.41
C LEU A 42 6.07 -11.33 -19.60
N PHE A 43 6.72 -10.82 -18.55
CA PHE A 43 8.14 -10.43 -18.60
C PHE A 43 9.06 -11.53 -18.05
N GLU A 44 8.57 -12.42 -17.21
CA GLU A 44 9.30 -13.60 -16.71
C GLU A 44 9.45 -14.71 -17.75
N ASN A 45 8.51 -14.80 -18.70
CA ASN A 45 8.54 -15.80 -19.78
C ASN A 45 9.45 -15.42 -20.95
N GLN A 46 10.13 -14.26 -20.91
CA GLN A 46 11.19 -14.01 -21.88
C GLN A 46 12.38 -14.92 -21.54
N PRO A 47 12.83 -15.80 -22.46
CA PRO A 47 14.03 -16.59 -22.22
C PRO A 47 15.19 -15.62 -22.04
N LYS A 48 15.67 -15.48 -20.80
CA LYS A 48 16.92 -14.77 -20.50
C LYS A 48 17.97 -15.39 -21.39
N LYS A 49 18.42 -14.67 -22.42
CA LYS A 49 19.61 -15.05 -23.19
C LYS A 49 20.71 -15.30 -22.16
N SER A 50 21.29 -16.50 -22.24
CA SER A 50 22.27 -16.98 -21.29
C SER A 50 23.35 -15.92 -21.04
N ASN A 51 23.40 -15.38 -19.84
CA ASN A 51 24.68 -15.16 -19.21
C ASN A 51 24.65 -15.93 -17.91
N LYS A 52 25.53 -16.93 -17.87
CA LYS A 52 25.86 -17.71 -16.70
C LYS A 52 26.19 -16.71 -15.59
N ASP A 53 25.42 -16.73 -14.51
CA ASP A 53 25.94 -16.99 -13.17
C ASP A 53 24.84 -16.76 -12.14
N GLN A 54 24.84 -17.63 -11.12
CA GLN A 54 24.15 -17.60 -9.82
C GLN A 54 22.91 -18.50 -9.65
N PRO A 55 22.79 -19.19 -8.50
CA PRO A 55 22.20 -20.53 -8.41
C PRO A 55 20.72 -20.54 -7.99
N LYS A 56 20.00 -21.59 -8.43
CA LYS A 56 18.67 -21.98 -7.94
C LYS A 56 18.67 -22.18 -6.42
N GLN A 57 17.71 -21.57 -5.71
CA GLN A 57 17.10 -22.20 -4.55
C GLN A 57 15.58 -22.12 -4.64
N SER A 58 14.99 -23.26 -4.95
CA SER A 58 13.61 -23.61 -4.61
C SER A 58 13.51 -23.92 -3.12
N LYS A 59 12.55 -23.29 -2.42
CA LYS A 59 11.88 -23.79 -1.22
C LYS A 59 10.44 -23.30 -1.33
N SER A 60 9.40 -24.10 -1.60
CA SER A 60 8.90 -25.26 -0.86
C SER A 60 8.89 -25.00 0.65
N TYR A 61 7.82 -24.34 1.10
CA TYR A 61 7.28 -24.54 2.44
C TYR A 61 5.80 -24.89 2.27
N GLU A 62 5.39 -25.86 3.06
CA GLU A 62 4.07 -26.52 3.11
C GLU A 62 2.90 -25.55 3.29
#